data_AF-A0A833G9V8-F1
#
_entry.id   AF-A0A833G9V8-F1
#
_cell.length_a   1.000
_cell.length_b   1.000
_cell.length_c   1.000
_cell.angle_alpha   90.00
_cell.angle_beta   90.00
_cell.angle_gamma   90.00
#
_symmetry.space_group_name_H-M   'P 1'
#
loop_
_entity.id
_entity.type
_entity.pdbx_description
1 polymer ?
#
loop_
_entity_poly.entity_id
_entity_poly.type
_entity_poly.pdbx_seq_one_letter_code
_entity_poly.pdbx_strand_id
1 'polypeptide(L)'
;MTALIENLALGFGVSITPFNLAFCFLGTLLGTLIGVLPGIGPVATIAMLLPVTFGLPPTTAIIMLAGIFYGAQYGGSTTAILINIPGESSSVVTALDGYSMARAGRAGAALAIAALGSFFAGCVATAFVAAIGPLLSKVALSFAPADYFSLMVMGLFASIVLASGSVLKAVAMIVAGLALGLVGADIETGVPRFTFGRLELYDGINFVPVAMGLFGVAEVLRNLETSQNRIPLDGELSKNSLTGDDLRMAWPAVLRGTGVGTFLGVLP
;
A
#
# COMPACT_ATOMS: atom_id res chain seq x y z
N MET A 1 3.47 25.35 -17.22
CA MET A 1 2.55 24.40 -17.89
C MET A 1 3.27 23.54 -18.92
N THR A 2 4.11 24.12 -19.79
CA THR A 2 4.96 23.38 -20.76
C THR A 2 5.85 22.32 -20.10
N ALA A 3 6.60 22.68 -19.06
CA ALA A 3 7.45 21.75 -18.33
C ALA A 3 6.69 20.56 -17.70
N LEU A 4 5.43 20.76 -17.27
CA LEU A 4 4.62 19.65 -16.73
C LEU A 4 4.25 18.66 -17.83
N ILE A 5 3.83 19.17 -18.99
CA ILE A 5 3.46 18.34 -20.14
C ILE A 5 4.66 17.56 -20.67
N GLU A 6 5.84 18.20 -20.74
CA GLU A 6 7.08 17.54 -21.14
C GLU A 6 7.48 16.41 -20.19
N ASN A 7 7.41 16.64 -18.87
CA ASN A 7 7.70 15.62 -17.87
C ASN A 7 6.69 14.46 -17.90
N LEU A 8 5.40 14.76 -18.11
CA LEU A 8 4.38 13.73 -18.28
C LEU A 8 4.62 12.92 -19.56
N ALA A 9 4.96 13.57 -20.68
CA ALA A 9 5.24 12.91 -21.93
C ALA A 9 6.45 11.95 -21.80
N LEU A 10 7.51 12.38 -21.12
CA LEU A 10 8.64 11.52 -20.76
C LEU A 10 8.21 10.34 -19.89
N GLY A 11 7.44 10.60 -18.83
CA GLY A 11 6.94 9.56 -17.93
C GLY A 11 6.10 8.50 -18.64
N PHE A 12 5.18 8.92 -19.52
CA PHE A 12 4.41 8.00 -20.36
C PHE A 12 5.30 7.22 -21.34
N GLY A 13 6.29 7.88 -21.95
CA GLY A 13 7.27 7.23 -22.83
C GLY A 13 8.03 6.10 -22.13
N VAL A 14 8.45 6.30 -20.89
CA VAL A 14 9.11 5.27 -20.08
C VAL A 14 8.13 4.18 -19.65
N SER A 15 6.93 4.56 -19.22
CA SER A 15 5.94 3.62 -18.64
C SER A 15 5.34 2.66 -19.67
N ILE A 16 5.17 3.08 -20.92
CA ILE A 16 4.58 2.28 -22.01
C ILE A 16 5.57 1.26 -22.60
N THR A 17 6.86 1.34 -22.24
CA THR A 17 7.83 0.33 -22.72
C THR A 17 7.37 -1.09 -22.36
N PRO A 18 7.49 -2.08 -23.27
CA PRO A 18 7.02 -3.45 -22.99
C PRO A 18 7.59 -4.05 -21.72
N PHE A 19 8.85 -3.70 -21.39
CA PHE A 19 9.51 -4.11 -20.17
C PHE A 19 8.78 -3.59 -18.92
N ASN A 20 8.48 -2.28 -18.84
CA ASN A 20 7.78 -1.72 -17.70
C ASN A 20 6.31 -2.15 -17.64
N LEU A 21 5.63 -2.33 -18.77
CA LEU A 21 4.28 -2.88 -18.80
C LEU A 21 4.23 -4.31 -18.29
N ALA A 22 5.23 -5.15 -18.63
CA ALA A 22 5.31 -6.52 -18.11
C ALA A 22 5.48 -6.54 -16.59
N PHE A 23 6.35 -5.70 -16.04
CA PHE A 23 6.53 -5.58 -14.58
C PHE A 23 5.34 -4.96 -13.87
N CYS A 24 4.65 -3.98 -14.50
CA CYS A 24 3.38 -3.44 -14.01
C CYS A 24 2.31 -4.54 -13.95
N PHE A 25 2.19 -5.35 -15.01
CA PHE A 25 1.27 -6.48 -15.07
C PHE A 25 1.61 -7.54 -14.01
N LEU A 26 2.87 -7.92 -13.88
CA LEU A 26 3.30 -8.86 -12.84
C LEU A 26 3.02 -8.31 -11.43
N GLY A 27 3.32 -7.04 -11.19
CA GLY A 27 3.06 -6.39 -9.92
C GLY A 27 1.56 -6.38 -9.57
N THR A 28 0.72 -5.94 -10.51
CA THR A 28 -0.75 -5.94 -10.34
C THR A 28 -1.33 -7.34 -10.18
N LEU A 29 -0.84 -8.33 -10.92
CA LEU A 29 -1.24 -9.73 -10.79
C LEU A 29 -0.91 -10.28 -9.39
N LEU A 30 0.36 -10.17 -8.98
CA LEU A 30 0.82 -10.65 -7.67
C LEU A 30 0.11 -9.92 -6.54
N GLY A 31 -0.02 -8.59 -6.64
CA GLY A 31 -0.75 -7.77 -5.69
C GLY A 31 -2.19 -8.24 -5.56
N THR A 32 -2.89 -8.48 -6.68
CA THR A 32 -4.29 -8.94 -6.66
C THR A 32 -4.42 -10.33 -6.05
N LEU A 33 -3.55 -11.27 -6.43
CA LEU A 33 -3.55 -12.63 -5.89
C LEU A 33 -3.36 -12.65 -4.37
N ILE A 34 -2.41 -11.84 -3.87
CA ILE A 34 -2.15 -11.75 -2.43
C ILE A 34 -3.25 -10.96 -1.72
N GLY A 35 -3.77 -9.87 -2.31
CA GLY A 35 -4.83 -9.06 -1.71
C GLY A 35 -6.16 -9.82 -1.53
N VAL A 36 -6.41 -10.84 -2.35
CA VAL A 36 -7.57 -11.74 -2.17
C VAL A 36 -7.38 -12.69 -0.99
N LEU A 37 -6.18 -12.80 -0.41
CA LEU A 37 -5.97 -13.56 0.82
C LEU A 37 -6.47 -12.73 2.02
N PRO A 38 -7.50 -13.21 2.75
CA PRO A 38 -8.06 -12.44 3.85
C PRO A 38 -7.01 -12.16 4.93
N GLY A 39 -7.01 -10.94 5.45
CA GLY A 39 -6.06 -10.50 6.48
C GLY A 39 -4.73 -9.95 5.94
N ILE A 40 -4.39 -10.19 4.68
CA ILE A 40 -3.15 -9.66 4.10
C ILE A 40 -3.40 -8.28 3.51
N GLY A 41 -2.87 -7.25 4.17
CA GLY A 41 -2.96 -5.87 3.67
C GLY A 41 -1.92 -5.55 2.58
N PRO A 42 -2.19 -4.57 1.70
CA PRO A 42 -1.21 -3.93 0.82
C PRO A 42 0.15 -3.66 1.44
N VAL A 43 0.23 -3.16 2.67
CA VAL A 43 1.52 -2.84 3.32
C VAL A 43 2.37 -4.10 3.53
N ALA A 44 1.75 -5.17 4.06
CA ALA A 44 2.43 -6.46 4.24
C ALA A 44 2.83 -7.07 2.89
N THR A 45 1.97 -6.95 1.88
CA THR A 45 2.23 -7.43 0.52
C THR A 45 3.45 -6.76 -0.11
N ILE A 46 3.53 -5.42 0.00
CA ILE A 46 4.69 -4.65 -0.47
C ILE A 46 5.94 -5.07 0.30
N ALA A 47 5.88 -5.19 1.63
CA ALA A 47 7.04 -5.56 2.43
C ALA A 47 7.60 -6.94 2.04
N MET A 48 6.73 -7.91 1.73
CA MET A 48 7.12 -9.24 1.29
C MET A 48 7.69 -9.26 -0.14
N LEU A 49 7.20 -8.41 -1.03
CA LEU A 49 7.60 -8.38 -2.45
C LEU A 49 8.68 -7.35 -2.79
N LEU A 50 8.96 -6.39 -1.90
CA LEU A 50 10.05 -5.41 -2.04
C LEU A 50 11.41 -6.05 -2.41
N PRO A 51 11.82 -7.21 -1.83
CA PRO A 51 13.09 -7.84 -2.18
C PRO A 51 13.22 -8.17 -3.68
N VAL A 52 12.10 -8.53 -4.33
CA VAL A 52 12.07 -8.86 -5.76
C VAL A 52 12.46 -7.65 -6.63
N THR A 53 12.31 -6.44 -6.09
CA THR A 53 12.57 -5.19 -6.81
C THR A 53 14.01 -4.68 -6.68
N PHE A 54 14.82 -5.24 -5.79
CA PHE A 54 16.20 -4.76 -5.55
C PHE A 54 17.15 -4.98 -6.73
N GLY A 55 16.88 -5.97 -7.57
CA GLY A 55 17.64 -6.19 -8.81
C GLY A 55 17.16 -5.38 -10.01
N LEU A 56 16.09 -4.59 -9.86
CA LEU A 56 15.46 -3.86 -10.96
C LEU A 56 15.92 -2.40 -11.03
N PRO A 57 15.89 -1.77 -12.21
CA PRO A 57 16.06 -0.33 -12.33
C PRO A 57 15.03 0.40 -11.44
N PRO A 58 15.39 1.52 -10.77
CA PRO A 58 14.51 2.21 -9.82
C PRO A 58 13.13 2.55 -10.38
N THR A 59 13.07 2.99 -11.63
CA THR A 59 11.80 3.31 -12.30
C THR A 59 10.90 2.07 -12.45
N THR A 60 11.48 0.94 -12.87
CA THR A 60 10.75 -0.34 -13.00
C THR A 60 10.31 -0.86 -11.63
N ALA A 61 11.17 -0.75 -10.62
CA ALA A 61 10.85 -1.11 -9.24
C ALA A 61 9.63 -0.32 -8.72
N ILE A 62 9.62 1.00 -8.89
CA ILE A 62 8.49 1.85 -8.46
C ILE A 62 7.21 1.49 -9.22
N ILE A 63 7.29 1.25 -10.54
CA ILE A 63 6.13 0.82 -11.34
C ILE A 63 5.57 -0.52 -10.84
N MET A 64 6.43 -1.49 -10.57
CA MET A 64 6.04 -2.80 -10.05
C MET A 64 5.41 -2.68 -8.66
N LEU A 65 6.02 -1.91 -7.74
CA LEU A 65 5.51 -1.69 -6.38
C LEU A 65 4.16 -0.97 -6.39
N ALA A 66 3.98 0.02 -7.27
CA ALA A 66 2.69 0.67 -7.48
C ALA A 66 1.65 -0.34 -7.97
N GLY A 67 2.02 -1.21 -8.92
CA GLY A 67 1.18 -2.31 -9.38
C GLY A 67 0.77 -3.25 -8.24
N ILE A 68 1.72 -3.65 -7.39
CA ILE A 68 1.48 -4.48 -6.20
C ILE A 68 0.50 -3.78 -5.25
N PHE A 69 0.73 -2.50 -4.95
CA PHE A 69 -0.13 -1.72 -4.06
C PHE A 69 -1.58 -1.66 -4.55
N TYR A 70 -1.79 -1.24 -5.80
CA TYR A 70 -3.13 -1.11 -6.38
C TYR A 70 -3.81 -2.48 -6.57
N GLY A 71 -3.05 -3.49 -6.98
CA GLY A 71 -3.55 -4.87 -7.07
C GLY A 71 -4.01 -5.39 -5.71
N ALA A 72 -3.21 -5.20 -4.66
CA ALA A 72 -3.55 -5.64 -3.30
C ALA A 72 -4.76 -4.90 -2.73
N GLN A 73 -4.87 -3.58 -2.96
CA GLN A 73 -6.04 -2.78 -2.59
C GLN A 73 -7.32 -3.31 -3.25
N TYR A 74 -7.24 -3.65 -4.54
CA TYR A 74 -8.37 -4.20 -5.28
C TYR A 74 -8.75 -5.62 -4.83
N GLY A 75 -7.75 -6.49 -4.63
CA GLY A 75 -7.95 -7.83 -4.07
C GLY A 75 -8.61 -7.79 -2.68
N GLY A 76 -8.15 -6.88 -1.81
CA GLY A 76 -8.70 -6.69 -0.47
C GLY A 76 -10.13 -6.14 -0.47
N SER A 77 -10.48 -5.33 -1.47
CA SER A 77 -11.88 -4.91 -1.67
C SER A 77 -12.76 -6.08 -2.12
N THR A 78 -12.22 -6.99 -2.92
CA THR A 78 -12.95 -8.18 -3.40
C THR A 78 -13.32 -9.11 -2.24
N THR A 79 -12.41 -9.36 -1.30
CA THR A 79 -12.69 -10.14 -0.09
C THR A 79 -13.66 -9.44 0.85
N ALA A 80 -13.52 -8.12 1.04
CA ALA A 80 -14.47 -7.34 1.82
C ALA A 80 -15.90 -7.43 1.25
N ILE A 81 -16.06 -7.29 -0.06
CA ILE A 81 -17.37 -7.29 -0.74
C ILE A 81 -17.99 -8.68 -0.77
N LEU A 82 -17.23 -9.73 -1.09
CA LEU A 82 -17.82 -11.05 -1.32
C LEU A 82 -18.04 -11.84 -0.03
N ILE A 83 -17.15 -11.68 0.97
CA ILE A 83 -17.16 -12.56 2.15
C ILE A 83 -17.11 -11.80 3.48
N ASN A 84 -17.22 -10.46 3.47
CA ASN A 84 -17.22 -9.61 4.67
C ASN A 84 -15.98 -9.75 5.56
N ILE A 85 -14.82 -10.03 4.96
CA ILE A 85 -13.55 -10.13 5.68
C ILE A 85 -12.60 -9.05 5.13
N PRO A 86 -12.63 -7.83 5.69
CA PRO A 86 -11.74 -6.76 5.25
C PRO A 86 -10.30 -7.07 5.66
N GLY A 87 -9.37 -6.97 4.70
CA GLY A 87 -7.93 -7.14 4.96
C GLY A 87 -7.26 -5.93 5.61
N GLU A 88 -7.85 -4.74 5.49
CA GLU A 88 -7.37 -3.49 6.08
C GLU A 88 -8.52 -2.63 6.63
N SER A 89 -8.17 -1.66 7.48
CA SER A 89 -9.12 -0.71 8.08
C SER A 89 -9.88 0.12 7.03
N SER A 90 -9.22 0.47 5.93
CA SER A 90 -9.81 1.17 4.78
C SER A 90 -10.95 0.37 4.12
N SER A 91 -10.80 -0.96 4.05
CA SER A 91 -11.77 -1.87 3.42
C SER A 91 -12.96 -2.22 4.31
N VAL A 92 -12.95 -1.83 5.59
CA VAL A 92 -14.09 -2.07 6.51
C VAL A 92 -15.33 -1.35 6.01
N VAL A 93 -15.19 -0.09 5.57
CA VAL A 93 -16.31 0.69 5.04
C VAL A 93 -16.82 0.07 3.74
N THR A 94 -15.93 -0.42 2.89
CA THR A 94 -16.28 -1.16 1.66
C THR A 94 -17.07 -2.43 1.97
N ALA A 95 -16.76 -3.13 3.06
CA ALA A 95 -17.47 -4.33 3.48
C ALA A 95 -18.92 -4.03 3.89
N LEU A 96 -19.18 -2.91 4.58
CA LEU A 96 -20.53 -2.54 5.05
C LEU A 96 -21.55 -2.50 3.91
N ASP A 97 -21.26 -1.70 2.88
CA ASP A 97 -22.16 -1.53 1.74
C ASP A 97 -22.00 -2.68 0.73
N GLY A 98 -20.75 -3.02 0.40
CA GLY A 98 -20.43 -4.00 -0.64
C GLY A 98 -20.92 -5.41 -0.31
N TYR A 99 -20.77 -5.85 0.94
CA TYR A 99 -21.27 -7.16 1.35
C TYR A 99 -22.79 -7.23 1.39
N SER A 100 -23.44 -6.14 1.79
CA SER A 100 -24.91 -6.05 1.74
C SER A 100 -25.44 -6.17 0.30
N MET A 101 -24.77 -5.53 -0.67
CA MET A 101 -25.07 -5.65 -2.09
C MET A 101 -24.78 -7.06 -2.62
N ALA A 102 -23.67 -7.68 -2.22
CA ALA A 102 -23.34 -9.05 -2.60
C ALA A 102 -24.40 -10.05 -2.12
N ARG A 103 -24.85 -9.93 -0.87
CA ARG A 103 -25.95 -10.74 -0.31
C ARG A 103 -27.28 -10.55 -1.03
N ALA A 104 -27.53 -9.37 -1.60
CA ALA A 104 -28.69 -9.10 -2.43
C ALA A 104 -28.55 -9.61 -3.89
N GLY A 105 -27.53 -10.41 -4.20
CA GLY A 105 -27.27 -10.91 -5.56
C GLY A 105 -26.72 -9.83 -6.51
N ARG A 106 -26.09 -8.78 -5.98
CA ARG A 106 -25.53 -7.65 -6.74
C ARG A 106 -24.02 -7.52 -6.58
N ALA A 107 -23.33 -8.64 -6.37
CA ALA A 107 -21.88 -8.69 -6.18
C ALA A 107 -21.10 -8.05 -7.35
N GLY A 108 -21.50 -8.33 -8.60
CA GLY A 108 -20.84 -7.76 -9.78
C GLY A 108 -20.93 -6.23 -9.84
N ALA A 109 -22.09 -5.67 -9.52
CA ALA A 109 -22.27 -4.21 -9.44
C ALA A 109 -21.42 -3.60 -8.30
N ALA A 110 -21.38 -4.22 -7.12
CA ALA A 110 -20.56 -3.74 -6.00
C ALA A 110 -19.06 -3.72 -6.33
N LEU A 111 -18.55 -4.82 -6.93
CA LEU A 111 -17.15 -4.91 -7.39
C LEU A 111 -16.84 -3.86 -8.47
N ALA A 112 -17.76 -3.65 -9.42
CA ALA A 112 -17.59 -2.65 -10.47
C ALA A 112 -17.57 -1.21 -9.91
N ILE A 113 -18.44 -0.87 -8.96
CA ILE A 113 -18.44 0.44 -8.29
C ILE A 113 -17.12 0.67 -7.56
N ALA A 114 -16.65 -0.33 -6.79
CA ALA A 114 -15.40 -0.24 -6.06
C ALA A 114 -14.19 -0.08 -7.01
N ALA A 115 -14.15 -0.84 -8.11
CA ALA A 115 -13.12 -0.75 -9.13
C ALA A 115 -13.09 0.64 -9.81
N LEU A 116 -14.23 1.10 -10.32
CA LEU A 116 -14.33 2.36 -11.06
C LEU A 116 -14.10 3.56 -10.16
N GLY A 117 -14.63 3.53 -8.93
CA GLY A 117 -14.40 4.58 -7.93
C GLY A 117 -12.93 4.69 -7.56
N SER A 118 -12.27 3.56 -7.29
CA SER A 118 -10.84 3.53 -6.95
C SER A 118 -9.95 3.93 -8.12
N PHE A 119 -10.31 3.52 -9.35
CA PHE A 119 -9.61 3.94 -10.57
C PHE A 119 -9.69 5.46 -10.76
N PHE A 120 -10.89 6.03 -10.66
CA PHE A 120 -11.07 7.48 -10.77
C PHE A 120 -10.29 8.23 -9.67
N ALA A 121 -10.41 7.79 -8.42
CA ALA A 121 -9.69 8.39 -7.30
C ALA A 121 -8.16 8.32 -7.49
N GLY A 122 -7.65 7.16 -7.90
CA GLY A 122 -6.23 6.94 -8.18
C GLY A 122 -5.71 7.81 -9.32
N CYS A 123 -6.47 7.95 -10.41
CA CYS A 123 -6.12 8.85 -11.52
C CYS A 123 -6.06 10.32 -11.08
N VAL A 124 -7.08 10.79 -10.35
CA VAL A 124 -7.13 12.17 -9.86
C VAL A 124 -6.01 12.46 -8.87
N ALA A 125 -5.79 11.57 -7.90
CA ALA A 125 -4.71 11.71 -6.92
C ALA A 125 -3.33 11.71 -7.60
N THR A 126 -3.09 10.78 -8.55
CA THR A 126 -1.82 10.72 -9.29
C THR A 126 -1.59 11.97 -10.13
N ALA A 127 -2.62 12.47 -10.83
CA ALA A 127 -2.53 13.70 -11.59
C ALA A 127 -2.27 14.92 -10.70
N PHE A 128 -2.91 14.97 -9.53
CA PHE A 128 -2.69 16.01 -8.53
C PHE A 128 -1.24 15.99 -8.02
N VAL A 129 -0.74 14.82 -7.61
CA VAL A 129 0.66 14.62 -7.18
C VAL A 129 1.63 15.01 -8.29
N ALA A 130 1.37 14.62 -9.54
CA ALA A 130 2.22 15.00 -10.68
C ALA A 130 2.25 16.52 -10.90
N ALA A 131 1.12 17.21 -10.70
CA ALA A 131 1.03 18.66 -10.84
C ALA A 131 1.78 19.41 -9.73
N ILE A 132 1.70 18.94 -8.48
CA ILE A 132 2.43 19.53 -7.35
C ILE A 132 3.87 19.00 -7.20
N GLY A 133 4.24 17.95 -7.95
CA GLY A 133 5.54 17.29 -7.89
C GLY A 133 6.73 18.25 -7.93
N PRO A 134 6.81 19.22 -8.88
CA PRO A 134 7.90 20.19 -8.91
C PRO A 134 8.01 21.05 -7.64
N LEU A 135 6.88 21.35 -6.98
CA LEU A 135 6.88 22.07 -5.72
C LEU A 135 7.39 21.17 -4.59
N LEU A 136 6.89 19.93 -4.52
CA LEU A 136 7.36 18.93 -3.54
C LEU A 136 8.86 18.67 -3.69
N SER A 137 9.38 18.56 -4.91
CA SER A 137 10.82 18.37 -5.14
C SER A 137 11.66 19.55 -4.65
N LYS A 138 11.20 20.79 -4.84
CA LYS A 138 11.91 21.97 -4.31
C LYS A 138 11.94 21.98 -2.78
N VAL A 139 10.83 21.62 -2.15
CA VAL A 139 10.73 21.50 -0.70
C VAL A 139 11.67 20.39 -0.20
N ALA A 140 11.62 19.20 -0.81
CA ALA A 140 12.51 18.09 -0.44
C ALA A 140 14.00 18.43 -0.58
N LEU A 141 14.39 19.15 -1.64
CA LEU A 141 15.77 19.61 -1.84
C LEU A 141 16.21 20.71 -0.88
N SER A 142 15.27 21.42 -0.24
CA SER A 142 15.57 22.46 0.74
C SER A 142 15.84 21.92 2.15
N PHE A 143 15.56 20.64 2.40
CA PHE A 143 15.70 20.05 3.72
C PHE A 143 17.17 19.91 4.12
N ALA A 144 17.49 20.49 5.28
CA ALA A 144 18.77 20.32 5.94
C ALA A 144 18.74 19.08 6.86
N PRO A 145 19.89 18.63 7.39
CA PRO A 145 19.94 17.48 8.30
C PRO A 145 18.98 17.59 9.51
N ALA A 146 18.77 18.80 10.04
CA ALA A 146 17.82 19.04 11.12
C ALA A 146 16.35 18.84 10.70
N ASP A 147 16.01 19.17 9.46
CA ASP A 147 14.67 18.98 8.91
C ASP A 147 14.40 17.49 8.67
N TYR A 148 15.38 16.76 8.13
CA TYR A 148 15.33 15.30 8.01
C TYR A 148 15.13 14.63 9.38
N PHE A 149 15.91 15.03 10.38
CA PHE A 149 15.76 14.51 11.74
C PHE A 149 14.35 14.78 12.29
N SER A 150 13.88 16.03 12.20
CA SER A 150 12.57 16.43 12.71
C SER A 150 11.43 15.71 12.00
N LEU A 151 11.53 15.53 10.68
CA LEU A 151 10.54 14.79 9.89
C LEU A 151 10.51 13.30 10.27
N MET A 152 11.68 12.67 10.43
CA MET A 152 11.76 11.27 10.86
C MET A 152 11.14 11.10 12.26
N VAL A 153 11.47 11.99 13.20
CA VAL A 153 10.88 12.00 14.54
C VAL A 153 9.36 12.19 14.48
N MET A 154 8.88 13.13 13.67
CA MET A 154 7.45 13.35 13.45
C MET A 154 6.76 12.09 12.91
N GLY A 155 7.36 11.40 11.94
CA GLY A 155 6.83 10.14 11.40
C GLY A 155 6.75 9.02 12.44
N LEU A 156 7.75 8.93 13.34
CA LEU A 156 7.71 8.00 14.47
C LEU A 156 6.61 8.37 15.47
N PHE A 157 6.44 9.66 15.78
CA PHE A 157 5.33 10.12 16.63
C PHE A 157 3.97 9.84 16.00
N ALA A 158 3.79 10.13 14.71
CA ALA A 158 2.56 9.82 13.99
C ALA A 158 2.26 8.32 14.01
N SER A 159 3.28 7.47 13.85
CA SER A 159 3.15 6.00 13.96
C SER A 159 2.63 5.56 15.34
N ILE A 160 3.04 6.24 16.42
CA ILE A 160 2.53 5.96 17.78
C ILE A 160 1.06 6.35 17.89
N VAL A 161 0.67 7.51 17.35
CA VAL A 161 -0.71 8.02 17.39
C VAL A 161 -1.65 7.14 16.58
N LEU A 162 -1.19 6.60 15.45
CA LEU A 162 -1.94 5.70 14.59
C LEU A 162 -1.99 4.25 15.09
N ALA A 163 -1.09 3.87 16.02
CA ALA A 163 -1.07 2.53 16.57
C ALA A 163 -2.29 2.26 17.45
N SER A 164 -3.08 1.26 17.07
CA SER A 164 -4.19 0.77 17.89
C SER A 164 -3.67 0.05 19.14
N GLY A 165 -4.10 0.48 20.34
CA GLY A 165 -3.82 -0.22 21.60
C GLY A 165 -2.88 0.53 22.54
N SER A 166 -1.88 -0.17 23.10
CA SER A 166 -1.01 0.39 24.14
C SER A 166 0.08 1.26 23.55
N VAL A 167 0.06 2.56 23.87
CA VAL A 167 1.11 3.53 23.51
C VAL A 167 2.49 3.04 23.94
N LEU A 168 2.62 2.47 25.14
CA LEU A 168 3.90 1.96 25.63
C LEU A 168 4.45 0.82 24.75
N LYS A 169 3.58 -0.07 24.25
CA LYS A 169 3.98 -1.13 23.32
C LYS A 169 4.40 -0.54 21.97
N ALA A 170 3.67 0.46 21.45
CA ALA A 170 4.03 1.12 20.20
C ALA A 170 5.41 1.80 20.29
N VAL A 171 5.66 2.56 21.36
CA VAL A 171 6.96 3.19 21.63
C VAL A 171 8.06 2.13 21.76
N ALA A 172 7.82 1.05 22.52
CA ALA A 172 8.79 -0.03 22.69
C ALA A 172 9.15 -0.70 21.35
N MET A 173 8.15 -0.95 20.48
CA MET A 173 8.37 -1.55 19.16
C MET A 173 9.12 -0.60 18.22
N ILE A 174 8.87 0.70 18.28
CA ILE A 174 9.63 1.70 17.51
C ILE A 174 11.09 1.71 17.96
N VAL A 175 11.35 1.77 19.27
CA VAL A 175 12.71 1.75 19.81
C VAL A 175 13.42 0.43 19.46
N ALA A 176 12.71 -0.69 19.51
CA ALA A 176 13.25 -1.98 19.08
C ALA A 176 13.59 -1.98 17.58
N GLY A 177 12.71 -1.46 16.73
CA GLY A 177 12.96 -1.33 15.28
C GLY A 177 14.15 -0.43 14.97
N LEU A 178 14.27 0.71 15.64
CA LEU A 178 15.42 1.61 15.53
C LEU A 178 16.71 0.92 16.00
N ALA A 179 16.68 0.20 17.11
CA ALA A 179 17.84 -0.54 17.61
C ALA A 179 18.31 -1.61 16.60
N LEU A 180 17.37 -2.33 15.97
CA LEU A 180 17.67 -3.30 14.90
C LEU A 180 18.23 -2.60 13.64
N GLY A 181 17.70 -1.45 13.27
CA GLY A 181 18.16 -0.66 12.12
C GLY A 181 19.53 0.00 12.33
N LEU A 182 19.95 0.20 13.59
CA LEU A 182 21.28 0.72 13.94
C LEU A 182 22.38 -0.35 13.93
N VAL A 183 22.05 -1.63 13.76
CA VAL A 183 23.05 -2.72 13.68
C VAL A 183 23.81 -2.59 12.37
N GLY A 184 25.14 -2.48 12.45
CA GLY A 184 26.02 -2.37 11.28
C GLY A 184 27.06 -1.27 11.40
N ALA A 185 27.82 -1.06 10.33
CA ALA A 185 28.67 0.11 10.17
C ALA A 185 27.82 1.35 9.87
N ASP A 186 28.05 2.43 10.60
CA ASP A 186 27.43 3.73 10.30
C ASP A 186 27.87 4.21 8.92
N ILE A 187 26.91 4.64 8.09
CA ILE A 187 27.15 4.96 6.67
C ILE A 187 28.07 6.19 6.51
N GLU A 188 28.02 7.14 7.45
CA GLU A 188 28.79 8.38 7.38
C GLU A 188 30.18 8.24 8.02
N THR A 189 30.26 7.59 9.18
CA THR A 189 31.47 7.53 10.01
C THR A 189 32.21 6.20 9.94
N GLY A 190 31.58 5.15 9.43
CA GLY A 190 32.13 3.78 9.38
C GLY A 190 32.22 3.10 10.75
N VAL A 191 31.77 3.76 11.83
CA VAL A 191 31.86 3.22 13.19
C VAL A 191 30.89 2.04 13.35
N PRO A 192 31.35 0.86 13.81
CA PRO A 192 30.48 -0.28 14.03
C PRO A 192 29.55 -0.03 15.23
N ARG A 193 28.25 -0.23 15.04
CA ARG A 193 27.21 -0.15 16.07
C ARG A 193 26.51 -1.49 16.21
N PHE A 194 26.37 -1.96 17.46
CA PHE A 194 25.70 -3.22 17.80
C PHE A 194 26.18 -4.46 17.01
N THR A 195 27.43 -4.48 16.56
CA THR A 195 28.00 -5.63 15.82
C THR A 195 28.52 -6.74 16.76
N PHE A 196 28.72 -6.44 18.04
CA PHE A 196 29.19 -7.38 19.07
C PHE A 196 30.46 -8.16 18.68
N GLY A 197 31.33 -7.58 17.85
CA GLY A 197 32.56 -8.22 17.36
C GLY A 197 32.34 -9.31 16.30
N ARG A 198 31.13 -9.44 15.75
CA ARG A 198 30.80 -10.36 14.65
C ARG A 198 30.91 -9.64 13.31
N LEU A 199 31.65 -10.23 12.38
CA LEU A 199 31.83 -9.67 11.03
C LEU A 199 30.53 -9.72 10.22
N GLU A 200 29.68 -10.71 10.47
CA GLU A 200 28.40 -10.89 9.78
C GLU A 200 27.41 -9.76 10.10
N LEU A 201 27.56 -9.10 11.24
CA LEU A 201 26.72 -7.96 11.64
C LEU A 201 27.28 -6.63 11.13
N TYR A 202 28.45 -6.63 10.47
CA TYR A 202 29.07 -5.40 9.96
C TYR A 202 28.27 -4.80 8.80
N ASP A 203 27.72 -5.66 7.94
CA ASP A 203 26.81 -5.29 6.85
C ASP A 203 25.38 -4.97 7.35
N GLY A 204 25.15 -5.10 8.66
CA GLY A 204 23.86 -4.88 9.30
C GLY A 204 22.87 -6.03 9.11
N ILE A 205 21.66 -5.85 9.63
CA ILE A 205 20.58 -6.83 9.48
C ILE A 205 19.86 -6.57 8.16
N ASN A 206 19.88 -7.56 7.26
CA ASN A 206 19.19 -7.43 5.98
C ASN A 206 17.67 -7.26 6.20
N PHE A 207 17.11 -6.19 5.63
CA PHE A 207 15.69 -5.87 5.70
C PHE A 207 14.80 -7.02 5.21
N VAL A 208 15.25 -7.77 4.20
CA VAL A 208 14.46 -8.83 3.55
C VAL A 208 14.08 -9.95 4.53
N PRO A 209 15.01 -10.64 5.22
CA PRO A 209 14.67 -11.58 6.29
C PRO A 209 13.80 -11.00 7.40
N VAL A 210 14.04 -9.75 7.82
CA VAL A 210 13.27 -9.11 8.90
C VAL A 210 11.82 -8.90 8.48
N ALA A 211 11.59 -8.33 7.29
CA ALA A 211 10.26 -8.11 6.74
C ALA A 211 9.52 -9.43 6.51
N MET A 212 10.18 -10.45 5.93
CA MET A 212 9.59 -11.77 5.72
C MET A 212 9.25 -12.47 7.05
N GLY A 213 10.12 -12.35 8.06
CA GLY A 213 9.87 -12.89 9.40
C GLY A 213 8.70 -12.19 10.09
N LEU A 214 8.73 -10.86 10.13
CA LEU A 214 7.73 -10.06 10.85
C LEU A 214 6.35 -10.16 10.20
N PHE A 215 6.25 -9.94 8.89
CA PHE A 215 4.95 -9.91 8.21
C PHE A 215 4.52 -11.29 7.73
N GLY A 216 5.44 -12.10 7.19
CA GLY A 216 5.13 -13.43 6.68
C GLY A 216 4.73 -14.41 7.78
N VAL A 217 5.55 -14.54 8.82
CA VAL A 217 5.28 -15.51 9.90
C VAL A 217 4.09 -15.10 10.76
N ALA A 218 3.97 -13.81 11.11
CA ALA A 218 2.84 -13.33 11.91
C ALA A 218 1.50 -13.61 11.21
N GLU A 219 1.46 -13.45 9.88
CA GLU A 219 0.25 -13.70 9.11
C GLU A 219 -0.12 -15.19 9.04
N VAL A 220 0.88 -16.07 8.88
CA VAL A 220 0.65 -17.52 8.94
C VAL A 220 0.08 -17.93 10.30
N LEU A 221 0.66 -17.42 11.39
CA LEU A 221 0.19 -17.72 12.74
C LEU A 221 -1.24 -17.22 12.97
N ARG A 222 -1.55 -15.99 12.53
CA ARG A 222 -2.90 -15.40 12.70
C ARG A 222 -3.96 -16.13 11.88
N ASN A 223 -3.61 -16.60 10.68
CA ASN A 223 -4.51 -17.42 9.86
C ASN A 223 -4.78 -18.79 10.49
N LEU A 224 -3.78 -19.40 11.15
CA LEU A 224 -3.97 -20.65 11.90
C LEU A 224 -4.86 -20.47 13.13
N GLU A 225 -4.76 -19.32 13.82
CA GLU A 225 -5.61 -18.98 14.97
C GLU A 225 -7.06 -18.71 14.55
N THR A 226 -7.26 -18.04 13.42
CA THR A 226 -8.59 -17.63 12.93
C THR A 226 -9.23 -18.69 12.04
N SER A 227 -9.43 -19.90 12.57
CA SER A 227 -10.23 -20.94 11.90
C SER A 227 -11.73 -20.69 12.17
N GLN A 228 -12.29 -19.61 11.60
CA GLN A 228 -13.74 -19.43 11.66
C GLN A 228 -14.41 -20.27 10.57
N ASN A 229 -15.46 -21.01 10.96
CA ASN A 229 -16.37 -21.74 10.07
C ASN A 229 -16.95 -20.76 9.04
N ARG A 230 -16.36 -20.77 7.84
CA ARG A 230 -16.81 -19.97 6.70
C ARG A 230 -18.00 -20.68 6.09
N ILE A 231 -19.15 -20.02 6.07
CA ILE A 231 -20.21 -20.34 5.12
C ILE A 231 -19.84 -19.53 3.87
N PRO A 232 -19.29 -20.16 2.81
CA PRO A 232 -19.20 -19.49 1.53
C PRO A 232 -20.61 -19.03 1.15
N LEU A 233 -20.76 -17.85 0.58
CA LEU A 233 -21.99 -17.57 -0.13
C LEU A 233 -22.04 -18.57 -1.30
N ASP A 234 -22.79 -19.66 -1.13
CA ASP A 234 -23.26 -20.52 -2.20
C ASP A 234 -24.27 -19.71 -3.03
N GLY A 235 -23.76 -18.74 -3.77
CA GLY A 235 -24.53 -17.88 -4.63
C GLY A 235 -23.78 -17.78 -5.93
N GLU A 236 -24.38 -18.29 -7.00
CA GLU A 236 -23.97 -17.96 -8.36
C GLU A 236 -23.70 -16.44 -8.40
N LEU A 237 -22.55 -16.04 -8.96
CA LEU A 237 -22.27 -14.65 -9.27
C LEU A 237 -23.39 -14.15 -10.18
N SER A 238 -24.44 -13.61 -9.57
CA SER A 238 -25.61 -13.13 -10.28
C SER A 238 -25.13 -12.13 -11.31
N LYS A 239 -25.48 -12.41 -12.57
CA LYS A 239 -25.16 -11.63 -13.78
C LYS A 239 -25.82 -10.24 -13.79
N ASN A 240 -26.17 -9.68 -12.63
CA ASN A 240 -26.73 -8.35 -12.57
C ASN A 240 -25.61 -7.33 -12.78
N SER A 241 -25.53 -6.87 -14.03
CA SER A 241 -24.58 -5.86 -14.49
C SER A 241 -24.80 -4.52 -13.79
N LEU A 242 -23.72 -3.76 -13.65
CA LEU A 242 -23.76 -2.37 -13.19
C LEU A 242 -24.81 -1.57 -13.97
N THR A 243 -25.75 -0.93 -13.27
CA THR A 243 -26.76 -0.06 -13.90
C THR A 243 -26.29 1.40 -13.88
N GLY A 244 -26.71 2.22 -14.84
CA GLY A 244 -26.39 3.66 -14.87
C GLY A 244 -26.84 4.40 -13.60
N ASP A 245 -27.97 3.98 -13.01
CA ASP A 245 -28.46 4.53 -11.74
C ASP A 245 -27.53 4.20 -10.57
N ASP A 246 -26.91 3.03 -10.55
CA ASP A 246 -25.93 2.66 -9.52
C ASP A 246 -24.72 3.58 -9.55
N LEU A 247 -24.21 3.84 -10.75
CA LEU A 247 -23.09 4.74 -10.94
C LEU A 247 -23.46 6.17 -10.55
N ARG A 248 -24.66 6.62 -10.91
CA ARG A 248 -25.19 7.93 -10.53
C ARG A 248 -25.33 8.10 -9.02
N MET A 249 -25.76 7.06 -8.31
CA MET A 249 -25.87 7.07 -6.84
C MET A 249 -24.50 7.00 -6.15
N ALA A 250 -23.55 6.25 -6.71
CA ALA A 250 -22.20 6.09 -6.14
C ALA A 250 -21.29 7.32 -6.38
N TRP A 251 -21.45 8.02 -7.51
CA TRP A 251 -20.54 9.09 -7.93
C TRP A 251 -20.35 10.23 -6.91
N PRO A 252 -21.40 10.73 -6.21
CA PRO A 252 -21.20 11.74 -5.16
C PRO A 252 -20.35 11.26 -3.98
N ALA A 253 -20.37 9.95 -3.67
CA ALA A 253 -19.49 9.37 -2.66
C ALA A 253 -18.05 9.28 -3.18
N VAL A 254 -17.86 8.83 -4.42
CA VAL A 254 -16.55 8.79 -5.08
C VAL A 254 -15.91 10.17 -5.11
N LEU A 255 -16.63 11.21 -5.56
CA LEU A 255 -16.09 12.58 -5.62
C LEU A 255 -15.67 13.12 -4.25
N ARG A 256 -16.50 12.92 -3.22
CA ARG A 256 -16.17 13.34 -1.84
C ARG A 256 -14.96 12.60 -1.31
N GLY A 257 -14.92 11.27 -1.51
CA GLY A 257 -13.80 10.41 -1.13
C GLY A 257 -12.50 10.81 -1.83
N THR A 258 -12.54 11.05 -3.14
CA THR A 258 -11.40 11.52 -3.93
C THR A 258 -10.91 12.87 -3.43
N GLY A 259 -11.79 13.83 -3.13
CA GLY A 259 -11.38 15.15 -2.65
C GLY A 259 -10.68 15.08 -1.29
N VAL A 260 -11.29 14.40 -0.32
CA VAL A 260 -10.72 14.24 1.03
C VAL A 260 -9.44 13.40 0.98
N GLY A 261 -9.47 12.27 0.25
CA GLY A 261 -8.34 11.36 0.12
C GLY A 261 -7.14 11.98 -0.61
N THR A 262 -7.37 12.79 -1.65
CA THR A 262 -6.29 13.49 -2.35
C THR A 262 -5.63 14.55 -1.46
N PHE A 263 -6.43 15.29 -0.68
CA PHE A 263 -5.88 16.34 0.19
C PHE A 263 -5.14 15.76 1.40
N LEU A 264 -5.75 14.79 2.09
CA LEU A 264 -5.14 14.14 3.24
C LEU A 264 -3.99 13.22 2.84
N GLY A 265 -4.07 12.55 1.68
CA GLY A 265 -3.04 11.61 1.22
C GLY A 265 -1.75 12.26 0.73
N VAL A 266 -1.73 13.57 0.50
CA VAL A 266 -0.50 14.33 0.24
C VAL A 266 0.23 14.69 1.53
N LEU A 267 -0.43 14.59 2.68
CA LEU A 267 0.23 14.79 3.96
C LEU A 267 1.14 13.59 4.27
N PRO A 268 2.37 13.83 4.77
CA PRO A 268 3.35 12.79 5.09
C PRO A 268 2.92 11.90 6.27
#